data_AF-A0A8J2PCA2-F1
#
_entry.id   AF-A0A8J2PCA2-F1
#
_cell.length_a   1.000
_cell.length_b   1.000
_cell.length_c   1.000
_cell.angle_alpha   90.00
_cell.angle_beta   90.00
_cell.angle_gamma   90.00
#
_symmetry.space_group_name_H-M   'P 1'
#
loop_
_entity.id
_entity.type
_entity.pdbx_description
1 polymer ?
#
loop_
_entity_poly.entity_id
_entity_poly.type
_entity_poly.pdbx_seq_one_letter_code
_entity_poly.pdbx_strand_id
1 'polypeptide(L)'
;MDSVELSCDESHDGGLVQHFVLEVFEIETGELRYNASSNTAAFHLGNLTPIGTGFRVLVYSVNPKGRSEPFRIDDLIVRQSEKSA
;
A
#
# COMPACT_ATOMS: atom_id res chain seq x y z
N MET A 1 -17.04 -4.84 -7.03
CA MET A 1 -16.00 -3.81 -6.86
C MET A 1 -15.24 -4.21 -5.64
N ASP A 2 -14.10 -4.88 -5.83
CA ASP A 2 -13.24 -5.30 -4.73
C ASP A 2 -12.26 -4.16 -4.44
N SER A 3 -12.25 -3.68 -3.20
CA SER A 3 -11.37 -2.61 -2.75
C SER A 3 -10.70 -3.00 -1.43
N VAL A 4 -9.43 -2.65 -1.28
CA VAL A 4 -8.68 -2.82 -0.03
C VAL A 4 -8.45 -1.45 0.58
N GLU A 5 -8.78 -1.32 1.86
CA GLU A 5 -8.47 -0.14 2.67
C GLU A 5 -7.28 -0.45 3.58
N LEU A 6 -6.29 0.45 3.56
CA LEU A 6 -5.11 0.37 4.43
C LEU A 6 -5.08 1.63 5.28
N SER A 7 -5.01 1.46 6.61
CA SER A 7 -4.77 2.54 7.56
C SER A 7 -3.62 2.15 8.49
N CYS A 8 -2.78 3.12 8.85
CA CYS A 8 -1.65 2.93 9.78
C CYS A 8 -1.58 4.12 10.75
N ASP A 9 -1.06 3.89 11.95
CA ASP A 9 -0.86 4.96 12.93
C ASP A 9 0.36 5.82 12.58
N GLU A 10 0.17 7.14 12.59
CA GLU A 10 1.25 8.09 12.34
C GLU A 10 2.20 8.15 13.54
N SER A 11 3.46 7.80 13.33
CA SER A 11 4.49 7.97 14.35
C SER A 11 4.86 9.45 14.51
N HIS A 12 5.10 9.90 15.75
CA HIS A 12 5.44 11.28 16.06
C HIS A 12 6.84 11.66 15.57
N ASP A 13 6.97 12.54 14.58
CA ASP A 13 8.24 12.84 13.89
C ASP A 13 8.96 14.11 14.41
N GLY A 14 8.40 14.74 15.45
CA GLY A 14 8.91 15.99 16.03
C GLY A 14 8.34 17.26 15.37
N GLY A 15 7.26 17.13 14.59
CA GLY A 15 6.54 18.27 13.99
C GLY A 15 6.97 18.60 12.57
N LEU A 16 7.62 17.66 11.88
CA LEU A 16 7.94 17.83 10.47
C LEU A 16 6.69 17.51 9.63
N VAL A 17 6.59 18.13 8.46
CA VAL A 17 5.56 17.74 7.50
C VAL A 17 6.03 16.44 6.84
N GLN A 18 5.25 15.39 7.01
CA GLN A 18 5.47 14.10 6.37
C GLN A 18 4.33 13.78 5.40
N HIS A 19 4.64 12.98 4.40
CA HIS A 19 3.64 12.31 3.58
C HIS A 19 3.92 10.81 3.58
N PHE A 20 2.92 10.03 3.23
CA PHE A 20 2.97 8.59 3.19
C PHE A 20 3.00 8.15 1.74
N VAL A 21 3.73 7.07 1.48
CA VAL A 21 3.80 6.46 0.15
C VAL A 21 3.41 4.99 0.28
N LEU A 22 2.58 4.56 -0.67
CA LEU A 22 2.14 3.19 -0.86
C LEU A 22 2.70 2.69 -2.19
N GLU A 23 3.40 1.57 -2.15
CA GLU A 23 3.89 0.87 -3.33
C GLU A 23 3.35 -0.56 -3.32
N VAL A 24 2.79 -1.01 -4.44
CA VAL A 24 2.28 -2.37 -4.62
C VAL A 24 3.02 -3.03 -5.78
N PHE A 25 3.66 -4.15 -5.48
CA PHE A 25 4.43 -4.93 -6.43
C PHE A 25 3.77 -6.29 -6.65
N GLU A 26 3.79 -6.78 -7.88
CA GLU A 26 3.45 -8.16 -8.17
C GLU A 26 4.59 -9.08 -7.74
N ILE A 27 4.29 -10.16 -7.00
CA ILE A 27 5.33 -10.97 -6.35
C ILE A 27 6.16 -11.76 -7.39
N GLU A 28 5.53 -12.28 -8.44
CA GLU A 28 6.22 -13.10 -9.44
C GLU A 28 7.20 -12.30 -10.29
N THR A 29 6.77 -11.13 -10.77
CA THR A 29 7.52 -10.30 -11.72
C THR A 29 8.37 -9.25 -11.01
N GLY A 30 8.01 -8.87 -9.78
CA GLY A 30 8.56 -7.72 -9.08
C GLY A 30 8.13 -6.38 -9.68
N GLU A 31 7.17 -6.36 -10.61
CA GLU A 31 6.72 -5.14 -11.26
C GLU A 31 5.90 -4.27 -10.32
N LEU A 32 6.15 -2.95 -10.36
CA LEU A 32 5.35 -1.96 -9.65
C LEU A 32 3.99 -1.82 -10.35
N ARG A 33 2.93 -2.24 -9.66
CA ARG A 33 1.56 -2.22 -10.16
C ARG A 33 0.78 -1.00 -9.70
N TYR A 34 1.15 -0.46 -8.53
CA TYR A 34 0.51 0.74 -8.00
C TYR A 34 1.50 1.55 -7.16
N ASN A 35 1.48 2.87 -7.33
CA ASN A 35 2.23 3.83 -6.53
C ASN A 35 1.32 5.02 -6.22
N ALA A 36 1.20 5.36 -4.95
CA ALA A 36 0.42 6.51 -4.51
C ALA A 36 1.08 7.17 -3.32
N SER A 37 0.86 8.47 -3.18
CA SER A 37 1.25 9.25 -2.01
C SER A 37 0.05 9.96 -1.41
N SER A 38 0.00 10.07 -0.09
CA SER A 38 -1.05 10.79 0.64
C SER A 38 -0.44 11.59 1.80
N ASN A 39 -1.07 12.70 2.18
CA ASN A 39 -0.71 13.43 3.39
C ASN A 39 -1.25 12.75 4.67
N THR A 40 -2.09 11.72 4.51
CA THR A 40 -2.61 10.90 5.60
C THR A 40 -2.14 9.47 5.43
N ALA A 41 -1.97 8.74 6.53
CA ALA A 41 -1.61 7.32 6.53
C ALA A 41 -2.79 6.39 6.16
N ALA A 42 -3.61 6.80 5.19
CA ALA A 42 -4.79 6.06 4.72
C ALA A 42 -4.80 5.96 3.19
N PHE A 43 -5.03 4.75 2.67
CA PHE A 43 -5.04 4.46 1.25
C PHE A 43 -6.22 3.58 0.85
N HIS A 44 -6.79 3.89 -0.30
CA HIS A 44 -7.81 3.08 -0.95
C HIS A 44 -7.26 2.50 -2.25
N LEU A 45 -7.14 1.18 -2.28
CA LEU A 45 -6.69 0.43 -3.43
C LEU A 45 -7.90 -0.16 -4.15
N GLY A 46 -8.12 0.25 -5.40
CA GLY A 46 -9.14 -0.31 -6.29
C GLY A 46 -8.52 -0.96 -7.51
N ASN A 47 -9.28 -1.84 -8.17
CA ASN A 47 -8.90 -2.51 -9.42
C ASN A 47 -7.60 -3.34 -9.33
N LEU A 48 -7.23 -3.78 -8.13
CA LEU A 48 -6.16 -4.75 -7.95
C LEU A 48 -6.68 -6.13 -8.34
N THR A 49 -6.43 -6.53 -9.59
CA THR A 49 -6.64 -7.91 -10.02
C THR A 49 -5.27 -8.59 -9.98
N PRO A 50 -5.04 -9.57 -9.09
CA PRO A 50 -3.80 -10.33 -9.09
C PRO A 50 -3.64 -11.04 -10.44
N ILE A 51 -2.47 -10.93 -11.05
CA ILE A 51 -2.05 -11.85 -12.11
C ILE A 51 -1.02 -12.77 -11.43
N GLY A 52 -1.42 -13.97 -11.02
CA GLY A 52 -0.52 -14.93 -10.36
C GLY A 52 -0.64 -14.99 -8.82
N THR A 53 0.50 -15.12 -8.11
CA THR A 53 0.57 -15.51 -6.69
C THR A 53 0.23 -14.44 -5.63
N GLY A 54 0.01 -13.18 -6.01
CA GLY A 54 -0.40 -12.10 -5.09
C GLY A 54 0.48 -10.86 -5.17
N PHE A 55 0.28 -9.93 -4.23
CA PHE A 55 0.98 -8.65 -4.18
C PHE A 55 1.84 -8.50 -2.93
N ARG A 56 2.99 -7.83 -3.08
CA ARG A 56 3.74 -7.22 -1.98
C ARG A 56 3.35 -5.76 -1.86
N VAL A 57 2.99 -5.34 -0.66
CA VAL A 57 2.65 -3.95 -0.35
C VAL A 57 3.69 -3.37 0.58
N LEU A 58 4.18 -2.16 0.25
CA LEU A 58 5.06 -1.36 1.09
C LEU A 58 4.37 -0.05 1.43
N VAL A 59 4.40 0.33 2.71
CA VAL A 59 3.97 1.64 3.19
C VAL A 59 5.09 2.27 4.01
N TYR A 60 5.45 3.51 3.72
CA TYR A 60 6.45 4.26 4.48
C TYR A 60 6.12 5.74 4.51
N SER A 61 6.64 6.46 5.51
CA SER A 61 6.59 7.91 5.57
C SER A 61 7.84 8.54 4.97
N VAL A 62 7.69 9.76 4.46
CA VAL A 62 8.76 10.56 3.89
C VAL A 62 8.67 11.97 4.45
N ASN A 63 9.79 12.46 4.97
CA ASN A 63 9.94 13.83 5.43
C ASN A 63 11.33 14.37 5.06
N PRO A 64 11.69 15.62 5.39
CA PRO A 64 13.00 16.19 5.05
C PRO A 64 14.22 15.45 5.63
N LYS A 65 14.06 14.58 6.64
CA LYS A 65 15.14 13.73 7.16
C LYS A 65 15.34 12.46 6.32
N GLY A 66 14.37 12.07 5.51
CA GLY A 66 14.42 10.91 4.65
C GLY A 66 13.15 10.06 4.71
N ARG A 67 13.31 8.78 4.38
CA ARG A 67 12.24 7.77 4.35
C ARG A 67 12.31 6.93 5.63
N SER A 68 11.16 6.57 6.19
CA SER A 68 11.10 5.57 7.26
C SER A 68 11.44 4.17 6.72
N GLU A 69 11.69 3.23 7.64
CA GLU A 69 11.64 1.81 7.30
C GLU A 69 10.22 1.47 6.79
N PRO A 70 10.07 0.75 5.67
CA PRO A 70 8.76 0.40 5.15
C PRO A 70 8.08 -0.68 6.00
N PHE A 71 6.81 -0.45 6.31
CA PHE A 71 5.91 -1.51 6.71
C PHE A 71 5.58 -2.37 5.49
N ARG A 72 5.85 -3.67 5.58
CA ARG A 72 5.73 -4.61 4.46
C ARG A 72 4.66 -5.65 4.75
N ILE A 73 3.75 -5.81 3.80
CA ILE A 73 2.79 -6.91 3.76
C ILE A 73 3.15 -7.78 2.56
N ASP A 74 3.52 -9.02 2.81
CA ASP A 74 3.70 -10.03 1.75
C ASP A 74 2.42 -10.82 1.52
N ASP A 75 2.33 -11.44 0.34
CA ASP A 75 1.29 -12.40 -0.03
C ASP A 75 -0.14 -11.86 0.15
N LEU A 76 -0.35 -10.57 -0.17
CA LEU A 76 -1.70 -10.00 -0.20
C LEU A 76 -2.47 -10.64 -1.37
N ILE A 77 -3.37 -11.56 -1.04
CA ILE A 77 -4.30 -12.18 -1.99
C ILE A 77 -5.62 -11.40 -1.95
N VAL A 78 -5.87 -10.60 -3.00
CA VAL A 78 -7.16 -9.94 -3.18
C VAL A 78 -8.16 -10.99 -3.65
N ARG A 79 -8.97 -11.51 -2.72
CA ARG A 79 -10.08 -12.40 -3.07
C ARG A 79 -11.19 -11.57 -3.68
N GLN A 80 -11.51 -11.82 -4.94
CA GLN A 80 -12.73 -11.31 -5.53
C GLN A 80 -13.91 -11.90 -4.76
N SER A 81 -14.74 -11.05 -4.19
CA SER A 81 -16.02 -11.51 -3.68
C SER A 81 -16.91 -11.79 -4.88
N GLU A 82 -17.19 -13.07 -5.15
CA GLU A 82 -18.24 -13.46 -6.09
C GLU A 82 -19.55 -12.86 -5.59
N LYS A 83 -20.03 -11.84 -6.29
CA LYS A 83 -21.38 -11.31 -6.10
C LYS A 83 -22.33 -12.39 -6.63
N SER A 84 -22.82 -13.26 -5.74
CA SER A 84 -23.98 -14.10 -6.03
C SER A 84 -25.14 -13.22 -6.48
N ALA A 85 -25.82 -13.71 -7.53
CA ALA A 85 -26.83 -13.08 -8.37
C ALA A 85 -27.87 -12.19 -7.68
#